data_AF-A0A970TV71-F1
#
_entry.id   AF-A0A970TV71-F1
#
_cell.length_a   1.000
_cell.length_b   1.000
_cell.length_c   1.000
_cell.angle_alpha   90.00
_cell.angle_beta   90.00
_cell.angle_gamma   90.00
#
_symmetry.space_group_name_H-M   'P 1'
#
loop_
_entity.id
_entity.type
_entity.pdbx_description
1 polymer ?
#
loop_
_entity_poly.entity_id
_entity_poly.type
_entity_poly.pdbx_seq_one_letter_code
_entity_poly.pdbx_strand_id
1 'polypeptide(L)' 'MARCDEMREGEVYYCEHCGLEIEVIEECSHEEDEEMEETCRVEGFVCCGEPLSLRED' A
#
# COMPACT_ATOMS: atom_id res chain seq x y z
N MET A 1 -3.61 8.72 -3.50
CA MET A 1 -3.56 7.59 -2.55
C MET A 1 -3.28 6.37 -3.38
N ALA A 2 -2.19 5.66 -3.07
CA ALA A 2 -1.85 4.44 -3.79
C ALA A 2 -2.95 3.40 -3.59
N ARG A 3 -3.44 2.81 -4.67
CA ARG A 3 -4.38 1.68 -4.60
C ARG A 3 -3.58 0.40 -4.38
N CYS A 4 -4.21 -0.64 -3.81
CA CYS A 4 -3.53 -1.92 -3.57
C CYS A 4 -2.96 -2.55 -4.86
N ASP A 5 -3.54 -2.26 -6.02
CA ASP A 5 -3.02 -2.67 -7.35
C ASP A 5 -1.70 -2.00 -7.75
N GLU A 6 -1.32 -0.90 -7.10
CA GLU A 6 -0.08 -0.18 -7.37
C GLU A 6 1.06 -0.65 -6.44
N MET A 7 0.73 -1.39 -5.38
CA MET A 7 1.68 -1.84 -4.36
C MET A 7 2.35 -3.15 -4.78
N ARG A 8 3.68 -3.14 -4.87
CA ARG A 8 4.50 -4.27 -5.31
C ARG A 8 5.27 -4.88 -4.16
N GLU A 9 5.48 -6.19 -4.23
CA GLU A 9 6.33 -6.90 -3.27
C GLU A 9 7.72 -6.25 -3.20
N GLY A 10 8.20 -6.00 -1.97
CA GLY A 10 9.48 -5.35 -1.69
C GLY A 10 9.44 -3.82 -1.62
N GLU A 11 8.31 -3.17 -1.93
CA GLU A 11 8.15 -1.75 -1.69
C GLU A 11 8.10 -1.44 -0.19
N VAL A 12 8.78 -0.37 0.24
CA VAL A 12 8.80 0.06 1.64
C VAL A 12 8.14 1.42 1.77
N TYR A 13 7.12 1.51 2.61
CA TYR A 13 6.43 2.74 2.95
C TYR A 13 6.88 3.22 4.33
N TYR A 14 7.22 4.49 4.46
CA TYR A 14 7.73 5.04 5.71
C TYR A 14 6.95 6.28 6.16
N CYS A 15 6.83 6.43 7.49
CA CYS A 15 6.24 7.59 8.14
C CYS A 15 7.34 8.55 8.58
N GLU A 16 7.36 9.75 8.03
CA GLU A 16 8.34 10.79 8.36
C GLU A 16 8.20 11.33 9.80
N HIS A 17 7.05 11.10 10.43
CA HIS A 17 6.72 11.67 11.75
C HIS A 17 7.15 10.77 12.91
N CYS A 18 6.91 9.46 12.79
CA CYS A 18 7.20 8.50 13.85
C CYS A 18 8.31 7.50 13.49
N GLY A 19 8.76 7.48 12.24
CA GLY A 19 9.79 6.55 11.75
C GLY A 19 9.29 5.12 11.56
N LEU A 20 7.97 4.93 11.44
CA LEU A 20 7.38 3.62 11.14
C LEU A 20 7.65 3.23 9.69
N GLU A 21 8.04 1.98 9.45
CA GLU A 21 8.32 1.42 8.13
C GLU A 21 7.44 0.18 7.92
N ILE A 22 6.84 0.07 6.73
CA ILE A 22 6.01 -1.06 6.30
C ILE A 22 6.58 -1.57 4.98
N GLU A 23 6.89 -2.86 4.92
CA GLU A 23 7.29 -3.54 3.68
C GLU A 23 6.10 -4.32 3.12
N VAL A 24 5.88 -4.21 1.81
CA VAL A 24 4.90 -5.03 1.11
C VAL A 24 5.51 -6.43 0.94
N ILE A 25 5.02 -7.39 1.72
CA ILE A 25 5.53 -8.78 1.70
C ILE A 25 4.87 -9.66 0.63
N GLU A 26 3.74 -9.22 0.08
CA GLU A 26 2.98 -9.93 -0.95
C GLU A 26 2.17 -8.89 -1.74
N GLU A 27 2.30 -8.91 -3.06
CA GLU A 27 1.49 -8.06 -3.93
C GLU A 27 0.06 -8.59 -4.04
N CYS A 28 -0.91 -7.70 -4.17
CA CYS A 28 -2.29 -8.12 -4.37
C CYS A 28 -2.44 -8.67 -5.80
N SER A 29 -2.46 -10.00 -5.93
CA SER A 29 -2.74 -10.69 -7.18
C SER A 29 -4.23 -10.58 -7.48
N HIS A 30 -4.62 -9.52 -8.18
CA HIS A 30 -5.95 -9.37 -8.73
C HIS A 30 -6.13 -10.35 -9.90
N GLU A 31 -6.53 -11.59 -9.63
CA GLU A 31 -7.05 -12.48 -10.68
C GLU A 31 -8.29 -11.81 -11.29
N GLU A 32 -8.37 -11.75 -12.63
CA GLU A 32 -9.34 -10.98 -13.43
C GLU A 32 -10.83 -11.36 -13.24
N ASP A 33 -11.19 -12.06 -12.16
CA ASP A 33 -12.55 -12.52 -11.88
C ASP A 33 -13.42 -11.38 -11.33
N GLU A 34 -14.60 -11.27 -11.93
CA GLU A 34 -15.48 -10.11 -12.02
C GLU A 34 -16.14 -9.67 -10.69
N GLU A 35 -15.71 -10.21 -9.54
CA GLU A 35 -16.21 -9.90 -8.18
C GLU A 35 -15.25 -9.01 -7.36
N MET A 36 -14.29 -8.35 -8.02
CA MET A 36 -13.13 -7.72 -7.38
C MET A 36 -13.22 -6.20 -7.19
N GLU A 37 -14.39 -5.57 -7.37
CA GLU A 37 -14.54 -4.12 -7.14
C GLU A 37 -14.73 -3.73 -5.65
N GLU A 38 -14.95 -4.70 -4.75
CA GLU A 38 -15.25 -4.42 -3.35
C GLU A 38 -14.09 -4.68 -2.37
N THR A 39 -13.14 -5.55 -2.72
CA THR A 39 -12.09 -6.01 -1.79
C THR A 39 -10.92 -5.03 -1.70
N CYS A 40 -10.55 -4.36 -2.79
CA CYS A 40 -9.41 -3.43 -2.83
C CYS A 40 -9.83 -1.97 -2.79
N ARG A 41 -10.63 -1.63 -1.77
CA ARG A 41 -10.96 -0.24 -1.40
C ARG A 41 -10.01 0.37 -0.37
N VAL A 42 -8.91 -0.32 -0.03
CA VAL A 42 -7.90 0.23 0.86
C VAL A 42 -7.25 1.42 0.15
N GLU A 43 -7.56 2.61 0.65
CA GLU A 43 -6.97 3.88 0.20
C GLU A 43 -5.60 4.08 0.85
N GLY A 44 -4.64 3.21 0.50
CA GLY A 44 -3.27 3.26 1.01
C GLY A 44 -3.13 3.16 2.53
N PHE A 45 -1.90 3.28 3.02
CA PHE A 45 -1.58 3.25 4.44
C PHE A 45 -1.50 4.68 5.00
N VAL A 46 -2.21 4.93 6.10
CA VAL A 46 -2.19 6.21 6.82
C VAL A 46 -1.56 6.01 8.19
N CYS A 47 -0.57 6.83 8.52
CA CYS A 47 0.06 6.86 9.84
C CYS A 47 0.19 8.31 10.32
N CYS A 48 -0.01 8.56 11.60
CA CYS A 48 0.03 9.92 12.18
C CYS A 48 -0.97 10.92 11.57
N GLY A 49 -1.99 10.44 10.85
CA GLY A 49 -2.98 11.27 10.17
C GLY A 49 -2.59 11.69 8.75
N GLU A 50 -1.43 11.24 8.25
CA GLU A 50 -0.92 11.50 6.91
C GLU A 50 -0.67 10.18 6.17
N PRO A 51 -0.79 10.14 4.83
CA PRO A 51 -0.43 8.96 4.04
C PRO A 51 1.06 8.68 4.17
N LEU A 52 1.44 7.39 4.21
CA LEU A 52 2.85 7.00 4.20
C LEU A 52 3.51 7.36 2.87
N SER A 53 4.79 7.70 2.91
CA SER A 53 5.62 7.97 1.74
C SER A 53 6.27 6.67 1.25
N LEU A 54 6.25 6.42 -0.06
CA LEU A 54 7.02 5.33 -0.65
C LEU A 54 8.52 5.67 -0.56
N ARG A 55 9.33 4.74 -0.06
CA ARG A 55 10.77 4.87 -0.04
C ARG A 55 11.30 4.49 -1.43
N GLU A 56 11.51 5.49 -2.26
CA GLU A 56 12.23 5.35 -3.53
C GLU A 56 13.73 5.20 -3.21
N ASP A 57 14.34 4.09 -3.67
CA ASP A 57 15.80 3.86 -3.60
C ASP A 57 16.53 4.58 -4.76
#